data_AF-A0A0E3SIY7-F1
#
_entry.id   AF-A0A0E3SIY7-F1
#
_cell.length_a   1.000
_cell.length_b   1.000
_cell.length_c   1.000
_cell.angle_alpha   90.00
_cell.angle_beta   90.00
_cell.angle_gamma   90.00
#
_symmetry.space_group_name_H-M   'P 1'
#
loop_
_entity.id
_entity.type
_entity.pdbx_description
1 polymer ?
#
loop_
_entity_poly.entity_id
_entity_poly.type
_entity_poly.pdbx_seq_one_letter_code
_entity_poly.pdbx_strand_id
1 'polypeptide(L)'
;MTTTKITESEIEKFAIELLEHQGYQYIYAPDIAPDSDTPERDRFEDVILLERLRKAIGRINPDIPADAREDAIRQVQRLNSPELISNNEAFHRMLTEGINVSYRKDGADRGDLNSA
;
A
#
# COMPACT_ATOMS: atom_id res chain seq x y z
N MET A 1 9.64 32.49 32.76
CA MET A 1 9.09 32.00 31.48
C MET A 1 9.08 30.48 31.55
N THR A 2 7.90 29.87 31.63
CA THR A 2 7.75 28.41 31.55
C THR A 2 7.85 28.01 30.09
N THR A 3 8.89 27.27 29.74
CA THR A 3 9.04 26.68 28.41
C THR A 3 8.02 25.56 28.27
N THR A 4 6.91 25.82 27.56
CA THR A 4 5.97 24.76 27.19
C THR A 4 6.72 23.78 26.29
N LYS A 5 6.87 22.53 26.74
CA LYS A 5 7.51 21.48 25.95
C LYS A 5 6.49 20.96 24.94
N ILE A 6 6.91 20.89 23.68
CA ILE A 6 6.15 20.20 22.63
C ILE A 6 6.14 18.70 22.93
N THR A 7 4.99 18.06 22.81
CA THR A 7 4.77 16.62 23.02
C THR A 7 4.71 15.86 21.69
N GLU A 8 4.93 14.53 21.74
CA GLU A 8 4.76 13.67 20.55
C GLU A 8 3.34 13.75 19.98
N SER A 9 2.32 13.83 20.83
CA SER A 9 0.92 13.97 20.40
C SER A 9 0.65 15.28 19.67
N GLU A 10 1.30 16.39 20.07
CA GLU A 10 1.20 17.66 19.34
C GLU A 10 1.87 17.59 17.97
N ILE A 11 3.02 16.91 17.87
CA ILE A 11 3.74 16.71 16.61
C ILE A 11 2.94 15.79 15.67
N GLU A 12 2.40 14.69 16.19
CA GLU A 12 1.56 13.75 15.43
C GLU A 12 0.33 14.47 14.88
N LYS A 13 -0.40 15.21 15.73
CA LYS A 13 -1.57 15.98 15.31
C LYS A 13 -1.24 16.98 14.20
N PHE A 14 -0.15 17.73 14.36
CA PHE A 14 0.31 18.66 13.33
C PHE A 14 0.66 17.96 12.01
N ALA A 15 1.32 16.80 12.06
CA ALA A 15 1.66 16.03 10.87
C ALA A 15 0.42 15.48 10.16
N ILE A 16 -0.58 15.00 10.91
CA ILE A 16 -1.87 14.58 10.36
C ILE A 16 -2.55 15.75 9.64
N GLU A 17 -2.69 16.90 10.31
CA GLU A 17 -3.30 18.10 9.72
C GLU A 17 -2.58 18.53 8.43
N LEU A 18 -1.24 18.47 8.40
CA LEU A 18 -0.45 18.80 7.22
C LEU A 18 -0.71 17.86 6.03
N LEU A 19 -0.89 16.56 6.29
CA LEU A 19 -1.20 15.57 5.25
C LEU A 19 -2.65 15.70 4.79
N GLU A 20 -3.59 15.94 5.69
CA GLU A 20 -4.99 16.20 5.34
C GLU A 20 -5.12 17.43 4.43
N HIS A 21 -4.37 18.50 4.70
CA HIS A 21 -4.29 19.67 3.83
C HIS A 21 -3.76 19.38 2.43
N GLN A 22 -3.00 18.30 2.24
CA GLN A 22 -2.51 17.83 0.95
C GLN A 22 -3.46 16.83 0.27
N GLY A 23 -4.62 16.55 0.88
CA GLY A 23 -5.64 15.64 0.35
C GLY A 23 -5.49 14.18 0.79
N TYR A 24 -4.63 13.89 1.76
CA TYR A 24 -4.58 12.56 2.37
C TYR A 24 -5.76 12.38 3.33
N GLN A 25 -6.29 11.16 3.39
CA GLN A 25 -7.33 10.81 4.35
C GLN A 25 -6.69 10.25 5.61
N TYR A 26 -6.96 10.86 6.76
CA TYR A 26 -6.63 10.28 8.05
C TYR A 26 -7.60 9.15 8.42
N ILE A 27 -7.06 8.06 8.97
CA ILE A 27 -7.82 6.94 9.50
C ILE A 27 -7.23 6.59 10.85
N TYR A 28 -8.09 6.50 11.87
CA TYR A 28 -7.66 6.11 13.20
C TYR A 28 -7.37 4.61 13.21
N ALA A 29 -6.13 4.23 13.55
CA ALA A 29 -5.67 2.85 13.40
C ALA A 29 -6.51 1.79 14.16
N PRO A 30 -7.04 2.07 15.37
CA PRO A 30 -7.96 1.17 16.07
C PRO A 30 -9.27 0.89 15.33
N ASP A 31 -9.78 1.82 14.51
CA ASP A 31 -11.04 1.63 13.78
C ASP A 31 -10.92 0.60 12.64
N ILE A 32 -9.69 0.24 12.27
CA ILE A 32 -9.38 -0.74 11.22
C ILE A 32 -8.55 -1.93 11.73
N ALA A 33 -8.43 -2.07 13.06
CA ALA A 33 -7.72 -3.17 13.70
C ALA A 33 -8.45 -4.52 13.46
N PRO A 34 -7.76 -5.67 13.61
CA PRO A 34 -8.37 -6.98 13.41
C PRO A 34 -9.60 -7.26 14.29
N ASP A 35 -9.67 -6.64 15.45
CA ASP A 35 -10.73 -6.76 16.45
C ASP A 35 -11.72 -5.58 16.45
N SER A 36 -11.68 -4.73 15.41
CA SER A 36 -12.60 -3.61 15.23
C SER A 36 -13.91 -4.04 14.54
N ASP A 37 -14.89 -3.13 14.51
CA ASP A 37 -16.15 -3.34 13.77
C ASP A 37 -15.95 -3.31 12.23
N THR A 38 -14.87 -2.68 11.76
CA THR A 38 -14.54 -2.53 10.34
C THR A 38 -13.08 -2.90 10.07
N PRO A 39 -12.69 -4.18 10.28
CA PRO A 39 -11.31 -4.59 10.20
C PRO A 39 -10.79 -4.48 8.76
N GLU A 40 -9.61 -3.89 8.59
CA GLU A 40 -8.87 -3.92 7.33
C GLU A 40 -7.55 -4.71 7.42
N ARG A 41 -7.19 -5.13 8.64
CA ARG A 41 -6.06 -6.00 8.93
C ARG A 41 -6.57 -7.34 9.41
N ASP A 42 -5.89 -8.42 9.01
CA ASP A 42 -6.14 -9.74 9.58
C ASP A 42 -5.33 -9.92 10.87
N ARG A 43 -4.18 -9.25 10.97
CA ARG A 43 -3.25 -9.29 12.12
C ARG A 43 -2.68 -7.90 12.41
N PHE A 44 -2.33 -7.64 13.67
CA PHE A 44 -1.75 -6.35 14.06
C PHE A 44 -0.40 -6.04 13.40
N GLU A 45 0.33 -7.08 12.98
CA GLU A 45 1.61 -6.94 12.28
C GLU A 45 1.47 -6.73 10.77
N ASP A 46 0.25 -6.74 10.23
CA ASP A 46 0.03 -6.55 8.80
C ASP A 46 0.40 -5.12 8.39
N VAL A 47 1.44 -5.02 7.56
CA VAL A 47 1.93 -3.76 7.00
C VAL A 47 1.24 -3.37 5.69
N ILE A 48 0.54 -4.32 5.05
CA ILE A 48 -0.21 -4.11 3.82
C ILE A 48 -1.71 -4.24 4.12
N LEU A 49 -2.48 -3.17 3.87
CA LEU A 49 -3.94 -3.21 3.87
C LEU A 49 -4.42 -3.83 2.54
N LEU A 50 -4.55 -5.16 2.52
CA LEU A 50 -4.67 -5.93 1.28
C LEU A 50 -5.88 -5.52 0.43
N GLU A 51 -7.05 -5.31 1.06
CA GLU A 51 -8.26 -4.89 0.33
C GLU A 51 -8.16 -3.47 -0.22
N ARG A 52 -7.45 -2.57 0.47
CA ARG A 52 -7.17 -1.22 -0.07
C ARG A 52 -6.23 -1.30 -1.26
N LEU A 53 -5.20 -2.13 -1.18
CA LEU A 53 -4.26 -2.36 -2.27
C LEU A 53 -4.97 -2.93 -3.50
N ARG A 54 -5.83 -3.95 -3.32
CA ARG A 54 -6.68 -4.52 -4.38
C ARG A 54 -7.53 -3.46 -5.07
N LYS A 55 -8.27 -2.67 -4.29
CA LYS A 55 -9.12 -1.59 -4.80
C LYS A 55 -8.31 -0.52 -5.54
N ALA A 56 -7.15 -0.14 -5.01
CA ALA A 56 -6.28 0.84 -5.63
C ALA A 56 -5.72 0.35 -6.97
N ILE A 57 -5.19 -0.87 -7.03
CA ILE A 57 -4.67 -1.48 -8.26
C ILE A 57 -5.80 -1.61 -9.30
N GLY A 58 -6.99 -2.04 -8.89
CA GLY A 58 -8.15 -2.13 -9.77
C GLY A 58 -8.59 -0.79 -10.35
N ARG A 59 -8.53 0.29 -9.55
CA ARG A 59 -8.86 1.66 -9.96
C ARG A 59 -7.82 2.24 -10.91
N ILE A 60 -6.53 2.04 -10.64
CA ILE A 60 -5.43 2.59 -11.43
C ILE A 60 -5.30 1.83 -12.76
N ASN A 61 -5.56 0.52 -12.74
CA ASN A 61 -5.38 -0.38 -13.89
C ASN A 61 -6.70 -1.07 -14.29
N PRO A 62 -7.70 -0.32 -14.80
CA PRO A 62 -9.01 -0.89 -15.15
C PRO A 62 -8.96 -1.84 -16.36
N ASP A 63 -8.04 -1.59 -17.31
CA ASP A 63 -7.91 -2.35 -18.56
C ASP A 63 -7.11 -3.66 -18.42
N ILE A 64 -6.58 -3.90 -17.22
CA ILE A 64 -5.77 -5.07 -16.91
C ILE A 64 -6.67 -6.15 -16.31
N PRO A 65 -6.61 -7.39 -16.85
CA PRO A 65 -7.38 -8.51 -16.33
C PRO A 65 -7.19 -8.74 -14.82
N ALA A 66 -8.26 -9.20 -14.16
CA ALA A 66 -8.28 -9.37 -12.72
C ALA A 66 -7.23 -10.37 -12.21
N ASP A 67 -6.98 -11.43 -12.97
CA ASP A 67 -5.94 -12.42 -12.69
C ASP A 67 -4.54 -11.84 -12.73
N ALA A 68 -4.23 -10.97 -13.70
CA ALA A 68 -2.96 -10.25 -13.77
C ALA A 68 -2.80 -9.27 -12.60
N ARG A 69 -3.85 -8.54 -12.22
CA ARG A 69 -3.81 -7.66 -11.04
C ARG A 69 -3.57 -8.43 -9.74
N GLU A 70 -4.22 -9.58 -9.57
CA GLU A 70 -3.94 -10.45 -8.42
C GLU A 70 -2.54 -11.05 -8.46
N ASP A 71 -1.98 -11.33 -9.64
CA ASP A 71 -0.59 -11.76 -9.74
C ASP A 71 0.38 -10.67 -9.26
N ALA A 72 0.18 -9.42 -9.66
CA ALA A 72 0.97 -8.29 -9.15
C ALA A 72 0.89 -8.18 -7.62
N ILE A 73 -0.31 -8.33 -7.05
CA ILE A 73 -0.52 -8.29 -5.59
C ILE A 73 0.21 -9.42 -4.88
N ARG A 74 0.25 -10.62 -5.45
CA ARG A 74 1.03 -11.73 -4.90
C ARG A 74 2.53 -11.46 -4.97
N GLN A 75 3.02 -10.82 -6.03
CA GLN A 75 4.43 -10.45 -6.14
C GLN A 75 4.83 -9.45 -5.04
N VAL A 76 4.00 -8.45 -4.75
CA VAL A 76 4.21 -7.49 -3.64
C VAL A 76 4.27 -8.19 -2.27
N GLN A 77 3.40 -9.18 -2.03
CA GLN A 77 3.35 -9.89 -0.75
C GLN A 77 4.53 -10.85 -0.53
N ARG A 78 5.23 -11.27 -1.59
CA ARG A 78 6.30 -12.28 -1.54
C ARG A 78 7.70 -11.70 -1.37
N LEU A 79 7.81 -10.50 -0.80
CA LEU A 79 9.11 -9.92 -0.42
C LEU A 79 9.67 -10.69 0.79
N ASN A 80 10.53 -11.66 0.50
CA ASN A 80 10.95 -12.67 1.47
C ASN A 80 12.45 -12.62 1.79
N SER A 81 13.12 -11.48 1.57
CA SER A 81 14.52 -11.35 2.00
C SER A 81 14.58 -11.34 3.53
N PRO A 82 15.58 -11.99 4.15
CA PRO A 82 15.83 -11.85 5.59
C PRO A 82 16.30 -10.43 5.96
N GLU A 83 16.74 -9.62 4.99
CA GLU A 83 17.21 -8.26 5.20
C GLU A 83 16.13 -7.22 4.86
N LEU A 84 15.78 -6.39 5.85
CA LEU A 84 14.77 -5.35 5.69
C LEU A 84 15.11 -4.34 4.58
N ILE A 85 16.39 -3.95 4.47
CA ILE A 85 16.83 -2.99 3.45
C ILE A 85 16.59 -3.56 2.04
N SER A 86 16.95 -4.83 1.83
CA SER A 86 16.76 -5.53 0.57
C SER A 86 15.26 -5.66 0.21
N ASN A 87 14.39 -5.94 1.18
CA ASN A 87 12.94 -5.93 0.96
C ASN A 87 12.41 -4.53 0.61
N ASN A 88 12.84 -3.50 1.33
CA ASN A 88 12.42 -2.11 1.08
C ASN A 88 12.85 -1.62 -0.30
N GLU A 89 14.08 -1.94 -0.73
CA GLU A 89 14.58 -1.58 -2.05
C GLU A 89 13.83 -2.31 -3.17
N ALA A 90 13.54 -3.60 -2.99
CA ALA A 90 12.73 -4.36 -3.93
C ALA A 90 11.30 -3.81 -4.03
N PHE A 91 10.67 -3.49 -2.89
CA PHE A 91 9.35 -2.86 -2.87
C PHE A 91 9.36 -1.50 -3.56
N HIS A 92 10.36 -0.67 -3.28
CA HIS A 92 10.50 0.64 -3.90
C HIS A 92 10.63 0.52 -5.42
N ARG A 93 11.44 -0.42 -5.93
CA ARG A 93 11.51 -0.68 -7.38
C ARG A 93 10.16 -1.08 -7.96
N MET A 94 9.41 -1.95 -7.30
CA MET A 94 8.05 -2.31 -7.75
C MET A 94 7.13 -1.09 -7.85
N LEU A 95 7.25 -0.12 -6.92
CA LEU A 95 6.47 1.11 -6.94
C LEU A 95 6.88 2.06 -8.07
N THR A 96 8.19 2.20 -8.35
CA THR A 96 8.68 3.19 -9.30
C THR A 96 8.82 2.68 -10.74
N GLU A 97 9.12 1.40 -10.91
CA GLU A 97 9.36 0.77 -12.21
C GLU A 97 8.17 -0.08 -12.66
N GLY A 98 7.29 -0.44 -11.72
CA GLY A 98 6.15 -1.30 -11.98
C GLY A 98 6.39 -2.78 -11.68
N ILE A 99 5.34 -3.57 -11.89
CA ILE A 99 5.36 -5.02 -11.67
C ILE A 99 5.04 -5.72 -12.98
N ASN A 100 5.92 -6.65 -13.35
CA ASN A 100 5.76 -7.44 -14.57
C ASN A 100 4.69 -8.51 -14.37
N VAL A 101 3.62 -8.43 -15.15
CA VAL A 101 2.56 -9.45 -15.19
C VAL A 101 2.35 -9.90 -16.62
N SER A 102 2.14 -11.20 -16.81
CA SER A 102 1.90 -11.79 -18.13
C SER A 102 0.43 -12.19 -18.23
N TYR A 103 -0.27 -11.71 -19.26
CA TYR A 103 -1.65 -12.09 -19.51
C TYR A 103 -1.98 -12.11 -21.01
N ARG A 104 -3.01 -12.86 -21.37
CA ARG A 104 -3.49 -12.92 -22.75
C ARG A 104 -4.52 -11.83 -22.98
N LYS A 105 -4.30 -11.01 -24.01
CA LYS A 105 -5.26 -10.02 -24.51
C LYS A 105 -5.51 -10.32 -25.98
N ASP A 106 -6.77 -10.57 -26.34
CA ASP A 106 -7.20 -10.81 -27.73
C ASP A 106 -6.46 -11.96 -28.45
N GLY A 107 -6.13 -13.03 -27.74
CA GLY A 107 -5.50 -14.23 -28.32
C GLY A 107 -3.98 -14.15 -28.53
N ALA A 108 -3.33 -13.05 -28.14
CA ALA A 108 -1.88 -12.91 -28.09
C ALA A 108 -1.38 -12.77 -26.64
N ASP A 109 -0.24 -13.38 -26.33
CA ASP A 109 0.46 -13.17 -25.07
C ASP A 109 1.06 -11.75 -25.09
N ARG A 110 0.65 -10.88 -24.15
CA ARG A 110 1.28 -9.57 -23.91
C ARG A 110 1.91 -9.55 -22.52
N GLY A 111 3.18 -9.14 -22.45
CA GLY A 111 3.80 -8.68 -21.20
C GLY A 111 3.66 -7.17 -21.15
N ASP A 112 2.88 -6.66 -20.21
CA ASP A 112 2.82 -5.23 -19.92
C ASP A 112 3.69 -4.93 -18.68
N LEU A 113 4.59 -3.97 -18.82
CA LEU A 113 5.26 -3.29 -17.71
C LEU A 113 4.31 -2.19 -17.22
N ASN A 114 3.59 -2.42 -16.12
CA ASN A 114 2.71 -1.39 -15.58
C ASN A 114 3.49 -0.46 -14.67
N SER A 115 3.85 0.71 -15.18
CA SER A 115 4.28 1.85 -14.37
C SER A 115 3.15 2.22 -13.41
N ALA A 116 3.35 1.98 -12.11
CA ALA A 116 2.41 2.35 -11.06
C ALA A 116 2.52 3.85 -10.71
#